data_AF-A0A958VQ20-F1
#
_entry.id   AF-A0A958VQ20-F1
#
_cell.length_a   1.000
_cell.length_b   1.000
_cell.length_c   1.000
_cell.angle_alpha   90.00
_cell.angle_beta   90.00
_cell.angle_gamma   90.00
#
_symmetry.space_group_name_H-M   'P 1'
#
loop_
_entity.id
_entity.type
_entity.pdbx_description
1 polymer ?
#
loop_
_entity_poly.entity_id
_entity_poly.type
_entity_poly.pdbx_seq_one_letter_code
_entity_poly.pdbx_strand_id
1 'polypeptide(L)'
;MSKKESTFLNMTITLFIITLVAGLSLGYVNDLTLEPKAKAKLERKVNALKQVLPEFNNNLVDEVTLIKSDKAKDNVEVYTAKNNDSYVGTAVVGSSEKGYSGLVKIMVGFNPDGSIQNIVVLEQKETPGLGTKMKETKFLDQFKGKNPSQFNLKPKKDGGHVDALTGATI
;
A
#
# COMPACT_ATOMS: atom_id res chain seq x y z
N MET A 1 29.54 29.72 35.23
CA MET A 1 29.84 29.20 33.87
C MET A 1 30.18 30.38 32.98
N SER A 2 31.38 30.43 32.43
CA SER A 2 31.79 31.51 31.52
C SER A 2 30.95 31.45 30.24
N LYS A 3 30.29 32.56 29.87
CA LYS A 3 29.58 32.67 28.58
C LYS A 3 30.64 32.65 27.48
N LYS A 4 30.72 31.56 26.70
CA LYS A 4 31.51 31.55 25.46
C LYS A 4 30.92 32.61 24.53
N GLU A 5 31.75 33.53 24.04
CA GLU A 5 31.30 34.52 23.06
C GLU A 5 30.87 33.83 21.76
N SER A 6 29.74 34.29 21.19
CA SER A 6 29.25 33.85 19.88
C SER A 6 30.11 34.42 18.77
N THR A 7 31.29 33.82 18.57
CA THR A 7 32.09 34.04 17.36
C THR A 7 31.55 33.16 16.24
N PHE A 8 31.64 33.63 14.99
CA PHE A 8 31.22 32.88 13.79
C PHE A 8 31.74 31.43 13.78
N LEU A 9 32.99 31.22 14.22
CA LEU A 9 33.60 29.90 14.35
C LEU A 9 32.93 29.04 15.44
N ASN A 10 32.64 29.59 16.61
CA ASN A 10 31.97 28.88 17.70
C ASN A 10 30.54 28.46 17.31
N MET A 11 29.83 29.30 16.57
CA MET A 11 28.50 28.98 16.05
C MET A 11 28.55 27.87 14.99
N THR A 12 29.53 27.93 14.08
CA THR A 12 29.71 26.92 13.02
C THR A 12 30.05 25.55 13.61
N ILE A 13 30.98 25.50 14.58
CA ILE A 13 31.35 24.25 15.26
C ILE A 13 30.17 23.69 16.05
N THR A 14 29.42 24.54 16.75
CA THR A 14 28.24 24.10 17.52
C THR A 14 27.18 23.50 16.60
N LEU A 15 26.88 24.16 15.48
CA LEU A 15 25.91 23.64 14.49
C LEU A 15 26.39 22.32 13.89
N PHE A 16 27.67 22.21 13.53
CA PHE A 16 28.25 20.99 12.98
C PHE A 16 28.15 19.81 13.95
N ILE A 17 28.42 20.03 15.24
CA ILE A 17 28.30 18.96 16.25
C ILE A 17 26.83 18.53 16.39
N ILE A 18 25.90 19.49 16.44
CA ILE A 18 24.47 19.17 16.54
C ILE A 18 23.99 18.38 15.31
N THR A 19 24.38 18.79 14.10
CA THR A 19 23.99 18.08 12.87
C THR A 19 24.64 16.71 12.77
N LEU A 20 25.90 16.57 13.19
CA LEU A 20 26.59 15.28 13.25
C LEU A 20 25.88 14.31 14.21
N VAL A 21 25.57 14.76 15.42
CA VAL A 21 24.85 13.94 16.42
C VAL A 21 23.45 13.57 15.93
N ALA A 22 22.73 14.51 15.33
CA ALA A 22 21.40 14.25 14.77
C ALA A 22 21.45 13.24 13.61
N GLY A 23 22.41 13.39 12.70
CA GLY A 23 22.60 12.47 11.56
C GLY A 23 22.95 11.06 12.00
N LEU A 24 23.88 10.91 12.94
CA LEU A 24 24.27 9.60 13.50
C LEU A 24 23.11 8.95 14.25
N SER A 25 22.37 9.72 15.05
CA SER A 25 21.21 9.22 15.79
C SER A 25 20.11 8.75 14.83
N LEU A 26 19.81 9.53 13.79
CA LEU A 26 18.81 9.16 12.78
C LEU A 26 19.24 7.92 11.98
N GLY A 27 20.52 7.84 11.59
CA GLY A 27 21.07 6.69 10.88
C GLY A 27 20.97 5.40 11.69
N TYR A 28 21.35 5.46 12.97
CA TYR A 28 21.27 4.31 13.88
C TYR A 28 19.82 3.84 14.10
N VAL A 29 18.88 4.77 14.35
CA VAL A 29 17.46 4.43 14.48
C VAL A 29 16.88 3.89 13.17
N ASN A 30 17.31 4.42 12.03
CA ASN A 30 16.87 3.90 10.74
C ASN A 30 17.33 2.44 10.58
N ASP A 31 18.60 2.14 10.83
CA ASP A 31 19.16 0.79 10.67
C ASP A 31 18.44 -0.23 11.56
N LEU A 32 18.26 0.09 12.85
CA LEU A 32 17.50 -0.76 13.78
C LEU A 32 16.03 -0.94 13.40
N THR A 33 15.42 0.02 12.70
CA THR A 33 14.00 -0.04 12.32
C THR A 33 13.76 -0.65 10.95
N LEU A 34 14.78 -0.88 10.13
CA LEU A 34 14.63 -1.46 8.79
C LEU A 34 14.07 -2.88 8.86
N GLU A 35 14.68 -3.75 9.67
CA GLU A 35 14.24 -5.16 9.76
C GLU A 35 12.81 -5.31 10.30
N PRO A 36 12.41 -4.65 11.42
CA PRO A 36 11.04 -4.73 11.91
C PRO A 36 10.02 -4.18 10.91
N LYS A 37 10.36 -3.10 10.17
CA LYS A 37 9.47 -2.55 9.12
C LYS A 37 9.29 -3.53 7.97
N ALA A 38 10.37 -4.17 7.53
CA ALA A 38 10.31 -5.16 6.46
C ALA A 38 9.45 -6.36 6.87
N LYS A 39 9.66 -6.90 8.09
CA LYS A 39 8.86 -8.00 8.62
C LYS A 39 7.39 -7.62 8.77
N ALA A 40 7.09 -6.46 9.35
CA ALA A 40 5.71 -5.98 9.48
C ALA A 40 5.03 -5.77 8.12
N LYS A 41 5.78 -5.34 7.09
CA LYS A 41 5.25 -5.20 5.73
C LYS A 41 4.95 -6.56 5.11
N LEU A 42 5.82 -7.55 5.33
CA LEU A 42 5.61 -8.92 4.87
C LEU A 42 4.39 -9.56 5.56
N GLU A 43 4.30 -9.46 6.88
CA GLU A 43 3.17 -9.98 7.65
C GLU A 43 1.84 -9.32 7.23
N ARG A 44 1.84 -8.01 6.97
CA ARG A 44 0.66 -7.32 6.41
C ARG A 44 0.28 -7.83 5.03
N LYS A 45 1.25 -8.08 4.14
CA LYS A 45 1.00 -8.68 2.82
C LYS A 45 0.39 -10.07 2.96
N VAL A 46 0.96 -10.93 3.82
CA VAL A 46 0.46 -12.29 4.05
C VAL A 46 -0.96 -12.27 4.65
N ASN A 47 -1.21 -11.38 5.61
CA ASN A 47 -2.55 -11.22 6.19
C ASN A 47 -3.54 -10.69 5.14
N ALA A 48 -3.13 -9.75 4.30
CA ALA A 48 -3.96 -9.26 3.20
C ALA A 48 -4.32 -10.39 2.22
N LEU A 49 -3.36 -11.25 1.83
CA LEU A 49 -3.61 -12.41 0.98
C LEU A 49 -4.68 -13.34 1.59
N LYS A 50 -4.61 -13.62 2.89
CA LYS A 50 -5.62 -14.41 3.61
C LYS A 50 -7.00 -13.76 3.66
N GLN A 51 -7.08 -12.43 3.60
CA GLN A 51 -8.35 -11.69 3.59
C GLN A 51 -8.96 -11.56 2.20
N VAL A 52 -8.12 -11.58 1.15
CA VAL A 52 -8.57 -11.40 -0.23
C VAL A 52 -8.78 -12.68 -1.01
N LEU A 53 -8.20 -13.80 -0.55
CA LEU A 53 -8.31 -15.10 -1.21
C LEU A 53 -9.12 -16.09 -0.35
N PRO A 54 -9.74 -17.12 -0.96
CA PRO A 54 -10.31 -18.25 -0.24
C PRO A 54 -9.21 -19.11 0.38
N GLU A 55 -9.57 -20.17 1.12
CA GLU A 55 -8.58 -21.09 1.69
C GLU A 55 -7.64 -21.66 0.62
N PHE A 56 -6.33 -21.48 0.84
CA PHE A 56 -5.26 -21.91 -0.05
C PHE A 56 -4.17 -22.64 0.75
N ASN A 57 -3.46 -23.55 0.09
CA ASN A 57 -2.41 -24.36 0.71
C ASN A 57 -1.01 -24.16 0.08
N ASN A 58 -0.91 -23.41 -1.02
CA ASN A 58 0.35 -23.14 -1.69
C ASN A 58 1.12 -21.94 -1.11
N ASN A 59 2.43 -21.89 -1.35
CA ASN A 59 3.24 -20.74 -0.93
C ASN A 59 3.15 -19.60 -1.95
N LEU A 60 2.18 -18.71 -1.74
CA LEU A 60 1.93 -17.55 -2.61
C LEU A 60 3.14 -16.62 -2.73
N VAL A 61 3.94 -16.49 -1.67
CA VAL A 61 5.04 -15.52 -1.61
C VAL A 61 6.19 -15.91 -2.55
N ASP A 62 6.41 -17.21 -2.75
CA ASP A 62 7.49 -17.73 -3.60
C ASP A 62 7.08 -17.81 -5.09
N GLU A 63 5.78 -17.96 -5.37
CA GLU A 63 5.21 -18.09 -6.72
C GLU A 63 4.68 -16.75 -7.29
N VAL A 64 5.20 -15.62 -6.81
CA VAL A 64 4.74 -14.30 -7.28
C VAL A 64 5.14 -14.07 -8.74
N THR A 65 4.13 -13.78 -9.57
CA THR A 65 4.36 -13.38 -10.96
C THR A 65 4.39 -11.86 -11.05
N LEU A 66 5.47 -11.30 -11.59
CA LEU A 66 5.62 -9.86 -11.79
C LEU A 66 5.26 -9.49 -13.22
N ILE A 67 4.19 -8.71 -13.39
CA ILE A 67 3.74 -8.23 -14.69
C ILE A 67 4.09 -6.76 -14.83
N LYS A 68 4.85 -6.41 -15.87
CA LYS A 68 5.10 -5.01 -16.21
C LYS A 68 3.85 -4.45 -16.89
N SER A 69 3.35 -3.31 -16.41
CA SER A 69 2.17 -2.65 -16.96
C SER A 69 2.46 -1.17 -17.13
N ASP A 70 2.15 -0.60 -18.29
CA ASP A 70 2.36 0.83 -18.56
C ASP A 70 1.47 1.73 -17.69
N LYS A 71 0.45 1.16 -17.04
CA LYS A 71 -0.46 1.85 -16.13
C LYS A 71 -0.01 1.83 -14.68
N ALA A 72 1.01 1.03 -14.34
CA ALA A 72 1.57 0.94 -13.00
C ALA A 72 3.06 1.34 -13.05
N LYS A 73 3.49 2.14 -12.08
CA LYS A 73 4.91 2.55 -12.00
C LYS A 73 5.82 1.38 -11.61
N ASP A 74 5.33 0.55 -10.70
CA ASP A 74 5.98 -0.69 -10.27
C ASP A 74 5.41 -1.89 -11.05
N ASN A 75 6.15 -3.00 -11.02
CA ASN A 75 5.62 -4.29 -11.46
C ASN A 75 4.36 -4.65 -10.66
N VAL A 76 3.34 -5.11 -11.36
CA VAL A 76 2.10 -5.65 -10.77
C VAL A 76 2.41 -7.04 -10.24
N GLU A 77 2.28 -7.24 -8.92
CA GLU A 77 2.49 -8.54 -8.28
C GLU A 77 1.20 -9.36 -8.39
N VAL A 78 1.30 -10.57 -8.95
CA VAL A 78 0.18 -11.51 -9.11
C VAL A 78 0.46 -12.77 -8.31
N TYR A 79 -0.49 -13.13 -7.46
CA TYR A 79 -0.42 -14.24 -6.51
C TYR A 79 -1.53 -15.24 -6.84
N THR A 80 -1.17 -16.38 -7.40
CA THR A 80 -2.13 -17.42 -7.78
C THR A 80 -2.37 -18.39 -6.62
N ALA A 81 -3.57 -18.40 -6.07
CA ALA A 81 -3.96 -19.27 -4.98
C ALA A 81 -4.42 -20.65 -5.50
N LYS A 82 -3.85 -21.70 -4.91
CA LYS A 82 -4.23 -23.09 -5.17
C LYS A 82 -4.59 -23.78 -3.87
N ASN A 83 -5.55 -24.68 -3.93
CA ASN A 83 -5.90 -25.59 -2.85
C ASN A 83 -5.92 -27.01 -3.42
N ASN A 84 -5.04 -27.87 -2.91
CA ASN A 84 -4.84 -29.25 -3.40
C ASN A 84 -4.72 -29.32 -4.93
N ASP A 85 -3.82 -28.52 -5.50
CA ASP A 85 -3.59 -28.34 -6.95
C ASP A 85 -4.75 -27.74 -7.77
N SER A 86 -5.90 -27.47 -7.15
CA SER A 86 -7.02 -26.79 -7.80
C SER A 86 -6.89 -25.28 -7.65
N TYR A 87 -7.08 -24.55 -8.75
CA TYR A 87 -7.09 -23.09 -8.75
C TYR A 87 -8.32 -22.56 -7.99
N VAL A 88 -8.08 -21.76 -6.93
CA VAL A 88 -9.14 -21.20 -6.09
C VAL A 88 -9.28 -19.69 -6.21
N GLY A 89 -8.30 -18.99 -6.78
CA GLY A 89 -8.39 -17.55 -7.02
C GLY A 89 -7.03 -16.90 -7.29
N THR A 90 -7.04 -15.62 -7.61
CA THR A 90 -5.82 -14.84 -7.86
C THR A 90 -5.88 -13.51 -7.12
N ALA A 91 -4.83 -13.16 -6.39
CA ALA A 91 -4.68 -11.83 -5.81
C ALA A 91 -3.72 -11.00 -6.66
N VAL A 92 -4.08 -9.75 -6.93
CA VAL A 92 -3.31 -8.81 -7.74
C VAL A 92 -3.02 -7.57 -6.91
N VAL A 93 -1.77 -7.16 -6.85
CA VAL A 93 -1.35 -5.92 -6.19
C VAL A 93 -1.20 -4.82 -7.23
N GLY A 94 -2.10 -3.86 -7.18
CA GLY A 94 -2.05 -2.65 -7.99
C GLY A 94 -1.49 -1.47 -7.19
N SER A 95 -0.77 -0.58 -7.87
CA SER A 95 -0.29 0.67 -7.28
C SER A 95 -0.45 1.86 -8.23
N SER A 96 -0.81 3.00 -7.67
CA SER A 96 -0.95 4.27 -8.39
C SER A 96 -0.36 5.41 -7.56
N GLU A 97 0.35 6.34 -8.20
CA GLU A 97 0.82 7.60 -7.59
C GLU A 97 -0.15 8.75 -7.82
N LYS A 98 -1.30 8.50 -8.46
CA LYS A 98 -2.32 9.51 -8.72
C LYS A 98 -3.19 9.84 -7.50
N GLY A 99 -2.86 9.32 -6.31
CA GLY A 99 -3.51 9.75 -5.07
C GLY A 99 -3.14 11.19 -4.75
N TYR A 100 -4.00 11.89 -4.00
CA TYR A 100 -3.79 13.28 -3.64
C TYR A 100 -2.47 13.49 -2.87
N SER A 101 -2.15 12.55 -1.99
CA SER A 101 -0.92 12.58 -1.18
C SER A 101 0.15 11.59 -1.66
N GLY A 102 -0.01 11.05 -2.88
CA GLY A 102 0.96 10.19 -3.55
C GLY A 102 0.53 8.73 -3.65
N LEU A 103 1.42 7.82 -3.25
CA LEU A 103 1.28 6.39 -3.52
C LEU A 103 0.09 5.76 -2.76
N VAL A 104 -0.75 5.08 -3.53
CA VAL A 104 -1.81 4.18 -3.06
C VAL A 104 -1.54 2.78 -3.63
N LYS A 105 -1.38 1.80 -2.75
CA LYS A 105 -1.16 0.39 -3.10
C LYS A 105 -2.27 -0.46 -2.51
N ILE A 106 -2.96 -1.19 -3.36
CA ILE A 106 -4.10 -2.05 -3.01
C ILE A 106 -3.85 -3.48 -3.49
N MET A 107 -4.41 -4.43 -2.77
CA MET A 107 -4.47 -5.83 -3.14
C MET A 107 -5.93 -6.19 -3.42
N VAL A 108 -6.18 -6.76 -4.59
CA VAL A 108 -7.52 -7.19 -5.02
C VAL A 108 -7.50 -8.68 -5.22
N GLY A 109 -8.39 -9.41 -4.55
CA GLY A 109 -8.59 -10.83 -4.74
C GLY A 109 -9.70 -11.09 -5.75
N PHE A 110 -9.44 -12.00 -6.67
CA PHE A 110 -10.37 -12.45 -7.69
C PHE A 110 -10.70 -13.92 -7.49
N ASN A 111 -11.99 -14.23 -7.58
CA ASN A 111 -12.50 -15.59 -7.67
C ASN A 111 -12.15 -16.21 -9.03
N PRO A 112 -12.32 -17.53 -9.21
CA PRO A 112 -12.04 -18.20 -10.48
C PRO A 112 -12.89 -17.71 -11.67
N ASP A 113 -14.06 -17.15 -11.39
CA ASP A 113 -14.97 -16.55 -12.37
C ASP A 113 -14.60 -15.09 -12.76
N GLY A 114 -13.54 -14.54 -12.16
CA GLY A 114 -13.09 -13.16 -12.37
C GLY A 114 -13.89 -12.11 -11.58
N SER A 115 -14.80 -12.51 -10.70
CA SER A 115 -15.46 -11.59 -9.76
C SER A 115 -14.49 -11.19 -8.63
N ILE A 116 -14.61 -9.95 -8.16
CA ILE A 116 -13.82 -9.46 -7.03
C ILE A 116 -14.33 -10.11 -5.74
N GLN A 117 -13.48 -10.88 -5.07
CA GLN A 117 -13.81 -11.48 -3.78
C GLN A 117 -13.70 -10.47 -2.65
N ASN A 118 -12.60 -9.73 -2.59
CA ASN A 118 -12.35 -8.70 -1.60
C ASN A 118 -11.20 -7.77 -2.04
N ILE A 119 -11.09 -6.62 -1.37
CA ILE A 119 -10.05 -5.62 -1.61
C ILE A 119 -9.44 -5.22 -0.27
N VAL A 120 -8.12 -5.16 -0.18
CA VAL A 120 -7.40 -4.69 1.00
C VAL A 120 -6.41 -3.59 0.59
N VAL A 121 -6.41 -2.47 1.32
CA VAL A 121 -5.47 -1.39 1.09
C VAL A 121 -4.18 -1.63 1.87
N LEU A 122 -3.09 -1.91 1.15
CA LEU A 122 -1.78 -2.24 1.74
C LEU A 122 -1.05 -0.98 2.23
N GLU A 123 -1.06 0.07 1.41
CA GLU A 123 -0.35 1.31 1.68
C GLU A 123 -1.14 2.49 1.09
N GLN A 124 -1.29 3.56 1.85
CA GLN A 124 -1.89 4.81 1.38
C GLN A 124 -1.24 5.96 2.11
N LYS A 125 -1.06 7.09 1.43
CA LYS A 125 -0.54 8.33 2.03
C LYS A 125 -1.61 9.42 2.16
N GLU A 126 -2.86 9.09 1.86
CA GLU A 126 -4.00 10.01 1.85
C GLU A 126 -4.27 10.71 3.19
N THR A 127 -4.89 11.89 3.09
CA THR A 127 -5.25 12.74 4.23
C THR A 127 -6.16 12.00 5.22
N PRO A 128 -5.78 11.91 6.52
CA PRO A 128 -6.61 11.32 7.56
C PRO A 128 -8.02 11.92 7.60
N GLY A 129 -9.04 11.07 7.61
CA GLY A 129 -10.46 11.47 7.70
C GLY A 129 -11.13 11.82 6.37
N LEU A 130 -10.38 11.94 5.26
CA LEU A 130 -10.91 12.10 3.91
C LEU A 130 -10.60 10.88 3.05
N GLY A 131 -9.42 10.83 2.42
CA GLY A 131 -9.06 9.73 1.53
C GLY A 131 -8.83 8.41 2.26
N THR A 132 -8.54 8.45 3.58
CA THR A 132 -8.41 7.22 4.37
C THR A 132 -9.69 6.40 4.47
N LYS A 133 -10.85 7.00 4.16
CA LYS A 133 -12.15 6.33 4.10
C LYS A 133 -12.24 5.25 3.01
N MET A 134 -11.27 5.20 2.09
CA MET A 134 -11.17 4.10 1.12
C MET A 134 -10.99 2.72 1.77
N LYS A 135 -10.56 2.67 3.04
CA LYS A 135 -10.45 1.44 3.84
C LYS A 135 -11.76 1.02 4.49
N GLU A 136 -12.78 1.87 4.47
CA GLU A 136 -14.06 1.55 5.10
C GLU A 136 -14.80 0.50 4.30
N THR A 137 -15.38 -0.47 5.01
CA THR A 137 -16.18 -1.56 4.44
C THR A 137 -17.30 -1.01 3.55
N LYS A 138 -17.92 0.12 3.93
CA LYS A 138 -18.96 0.79 3.13
C LYS A 138 -18.51 1.17 1.71
N PHE A 139 -17.24 1.54 1.54
CA PHE A 139 -16.69 1.84 0.22
C PHE A 139 -16.29 0.56 -0.51
N LEU A 140 -15.60 -0.35 0.19
CA LEU A 140 -15.06 -1.58 -0.40
C LEU A 140 -16.14 -2.60 -0.82
N ASP A 141 -17.27 -2.64 -0.12
CA ASP A 141 -18.39 -3.56 -0.43
C ASP A 141 -19.03 -3.30 -1.79
N GLN A 142 -18.89 -2.08 -2.33
CA GLN A 142 -19.42 -1.74 -3.65
C GLN A 142 -18.77 -2.56 -4.77
N PHE A 143 -17.54 -3.04 -4.53
CA PHE A 143 -16.76 -3.82 -5.48
C PHE A 143 -16.94 -5.32 -5.31
N LYS A 144 -17.38 -5.78 -4.14
CA LYS A 144 -17.49 -7.20 -3.81
C LYS A 144 -18.51 -7.91 -4.71
N GLY A 145 -18.10 -9.03 -5.29
CA GLY A 145 -18.89 -9.82 -6.23
C GLY A 145 -19.07 -9.19 -7.61
N LYS A 146 -18.45 -8.03 -7.90
CA LYS A 146 -18.51 -7.39 -9.22
C LYS A 146 -17.40 -7.95 -10.11
N ASN A 147 -17.72 -8.18 -11.38
CA ASN A 147 -16.73 -8.55 -12.39
C ASN A 147 -16.29 -7.28 -13.15
N PRO A 148 -15.00 -6.90 -13.13
CA PRO A 148 -14.49 -5.71 -13.82
C PRO A 148 -14.76 -5.69 -15.34
N SER A 149 -14.96 -6.85 -15.95
CA SER A 149 -15.24 -6.98 -17.39
C SER A 149 -16.67 -6.59 -17.76
N GLN A 150 -17.59 -6.64 -16.79
CA GLN A 150 -19.02 -6.38 -16.99
C GLN A 150 -19.49 -5.14 -16.21
N PHE A 151 -18.85 -4.83 -15.10
CA PHE A 151 -19.22 -3.73 -14.22
C PHE A 151 -18.33 -2.52 -14.44
N ASN A 152 -18.92 -1.39 -14.85
CA ASN A 152 -18.19 -0.14 -15.04
C ASN A 152 -17.76 0.44 -13.68
N LEU A 153 -16.49 0.20 -13.32
CA LEU A 153 -15.84 0.61 -12.07
C LEU A 153 -15.57 2.13 -11.97
N LYS A 154 -15.96 2.92 -12.96
CA LYS A 154 -15.84 4.38 -12.88
C LYS A 154 -16.76 4.95 -11.79
N PRO A 155 -16.39 6.11 -11.22
CA PRO A 155 -17.30 6.87 -10.38
C PRO A 155 -18.61 7.20 -11.11
N LYS A 156 -19.74 7.27 -10.38
CA LYS A 156 -21.05 7.69 -10.94
C LYS A 156 -20.98 9.05 -11.62
N LYS A 157 -20.16 9.96 -11.11
CA LYS A 157 -19.91 11.29 -11.69
C LYS A 157 -19.30 11.20 -13.11
N ASP A 158 -18.56 10.14 -13.40
CA ASP A 158 -17.88 9.90 -14.68
C ASP A 158 -18.62 8.85 -15.53
N GLY A 159 -19.90 8.59 -15.22
CA GLY A 159 -20.76 7.66 -15.96
C GLY A 159 -20.54 6.18 -15.63
N GLY A 160 -19.92 5.85 -14.48
CA GLY A 160 -19.87 4.49 -13.96
C GLY A 160 -20.89 4.21 -12.85
N HIS A 161 -20.64 3.17 -12.06
CA HIS A 161 -21.59 2.67 -11.05
C HIS A 161 -21.08 2.76 -9.61
N VAL A 162 -19.86 3.23 -9.40
CA VAL A 162 -19.21 3.31 -8.07
C VAL A 162 -19.45 4.68 -7.43
N ASP A 163 -19.79 4.72 -6.15
CA ASP A 163 -19.88 5.96 -5.39
C ASP A 163 -18.48 6.49 -5.05
N ALA A 164 -18.19 7.74 -5.41
CA ALA A 164 -16.95 8.40 -5.03
C ALA A 164 -16.93 8.76 -3.53
N LEU A 165 -15.73 8.91 -2.96
CA LEU A 165 -15.59 9.44 -1.61
C LEU A 165 -15.87 10.95 -1.60
N THR A 166 -16.92 11.36 -0.88
CA THR A 166 -17.28 12.77 -0.74
C THR A 166 -16.14 13.57 -0.13
N GLY A 167 -15.68 14.60 -0.83
CA GLY A 167 -14.57 15.47 -0.41
C GLY A 167 -13.17 14.93 -0.75
N ALA A 168 -13.05 13.80 -1.44
CA ALA A 168 -11.78 13.18 -1.84
C ALA A 168 -11.86 12.64 -3.28
N THR A 169 -12.15 13.51 -4.25
CA THR A 169 -12.47 13.14 -5.66
C THR A 169 -11.29 13.25 -6.65
N ILE A 170 -10.07 13.48 -6.16
CA ILE A 170 -8.90 13.82 -6.99
C ILE A 170 -8.37 12.60 -7.73
#